data_AF-A0AAN6Q6F0-F1
#
_entry.id   AF-A0AAN6Q6F0-F1
#
_cell.length_a   1.000
_cell.length_b   1.000
_cell.length_c   1.000
_cell.angle_alpha   90.00
_cell.angle_beta   90.00
_cell.angle_gamma   90.00
#
_symmetry.space_group_name_H-M   'P 1'
#
loop_
_entity.id
_entity.type
_entity.pdbx_description
1 polymer ?
#
loop_
_entity_poly.entity_id
_entity_poly.type
_entity_poly.pdbx_seq_one_letter_code
_entity_poly.pdbx_strand_id
1 'polypeptide(L)'
;MPLGHVSLAATPSTYKPMRDFYLSVLAPLGYTLFEEKEGCYLGLQTNYNPDFWLHCGGGGSGDGDGDDMLLVDPSLTADENRKRLGVRGNTGRAHVAFNVASRRMVDVWYRNAVKSGGIPNGEPGERPQYVKGYYAAFVLDPLGNNVEAVYFCPWWMQAMKAVPGVLTVLFGVVAGHVATGYAKSAGWM
;
A
#
# COMPACT_ATOMS: atom_id res chain seq x y z
N MET A 1 4.46 -8.62 -0.17
CA MET A 1 3.08 -8.55 0.37
C MET A 1 2.31 -9.73 -0.18
N PRO A 2 1.35 -10.34 0.56
CA PRO A 2 0.45 -11.35 0.01
C PRO A 2 -0.61 -10.75 -0.94
N LEU A 3 -0.82 -9.43 -0.91
CA LEU A 3 -1.65 -8.71 -1.86
C LEU A 3 -0.90 -8.54 -3.18
N GLY A 4 -1.50 -8.97 -4.30
CA GLY A 4 -0.91 -8.89 -5.63
C GLY A 4 -0.95 -7.49 -6.23
N HIS A 5 -2.14 -6.90 -6.27
CA HIS A 5 -2.36 -5.52 -6.69
C HIS A 5 -3.68 -4.98 -6.13
N VAL A 6 -3.87 -3.65 -6.19
CA VAL A 6 -5.14 -2.98 -5.90
C VAL A 6 -5.50 -2.04 -7.05
N SER A 7 -6.81 -1.87 -7.31
CA SER A 7 -7.33 -0.95 -8.32
C SER A 7 -8.35 0.00 -7.70
N LEU A 8 -8.19 1.30 -7.93
CA LEU A 8 -9.16 2.32 -7.57
C LEU A 8 -9.86 2.86 -8.82
N ALA A 9 -11.18 3.02 -8.73
CA ALA A 9 -11.98 3.57 -9.80
C ALA A 9 -11.83 5.10 -9.87
N ALA A 10 -11.69 5.62 -11.09
CA ALA A 10 -11.79 7.03 -11.45
C ALA A 10 -12.82 7.20 -12.58
N THR A 11 -13.31 8.42 -12.77
CA THR A 11 -14.08 8.81 -13.96
C THR A 11 -13.21 9.64 -14.90
N PRO A 12 -13.61 9.85 -16.17
CA PRO A 12 -12.86 10.71 -17.08
C PRO A 12 -12.64 12.12 -16.53
N SER A 13 -13.62 12.65 -15.81
CA SER A 13 -13.54 13.97 -15.17
C SER A 13 -12.64 14.02 -13.93
N THR A 14 -12.37 12.87 -13.28
CA THR A 14 -11.60 12.81 -12.02
C THR A 14 -10.25 12.12 -12.17
N TYR A 15 -9.97 11.54 -13.35
CA TYR A 15 -8.73 10.83 -13.64
C TYR A 15 -7.49 11.70 -13.43
N LYS A 16 -7.44 12.90 -14.02
CA LYS A 16 -6.27 13.77 -13.92
C LYS A 16 -5.96 14.19 -12.48
N PRO A 17 -6.92 14.68 -11.67
CA PRO A 17 -6.69 14.95 -10.25
C PRO A 17 -6.20 13.73 -9.47
N MET A 18 -6.78 12.54 -9.71
CA MET A 18 -6.38 11.30 -9.05
C MET A 18 -4.96 10.89 -9.44
N ARG A 19 -4.63 10.92 -10.74
CA ARG A 19 -3.30 10.61 -11.27
C ARG A 19 -2.24 11.50 -10.65
N ASP A 20 -2.43 12.82 -10.70
CA ASP A 20 -1.47 13.80 -10.20
C ASP A 20 -1.27 13.63 -8.68
N PHE A 21 -2.34 13.34 -7.94
CA PHE A 21 -2.28 13.01 -6.52
C PHE A 21 -1.46 11.74 -6.25
N TYR A 22 -1.80 10.60 -6.87
CA TYR A 22 -1.14 9.32 -6.60
C TYR A 22 0.33 9.27 -7.05
N LEU A 23 0.66 9.88 -8.19
CA LEU A 23 2.06 10.05 -8.61
C LEU A 23 2.87 10.81 -7.56
N SER A 24 2.27 11.86 -6.99
CA SER A 24 2.96 12.66 -5.98
C SER A 24 3.11 11.91 -4.66
N VAL A 25 2.04 11.32 -4.12
CA VAL A 25 2.06 10.75 -2.75
C VAL A 25 2.80 9.43 -2.67
N LEU A 26 2.87 8.67 -3.77
CA LEU A 26 3.56 7.37 -3.79
C LEU A 26 5.04 7.49 -4.18
N ALA A 27 5.47 8.58 -4.83
CA ALA A 27 6.88 8.78 -5.18
C ALA A 27 7.84 8.70 -3.96
N PRO A 28 7.57 9.31 -2.80
CA PRO A 28 8.41 9.16 -1.60
C PRO A 28 8.49 7.73 -1.05
N LEU A 29 7.55 6.87 -1.45
CA LEU A 29 7.50 5.46 -1.07
C LEU A 29 8.24 4.56 -2.07
N GLY A 30 8.84 5.15 -3.12
CA GLY A 30 9.58 4.43 -4.15
C GLY A 30 8.73 3.98 -5.34
N TYR A 31 7.48 4.43 -5.43
CA TYR A 31 6.66 4.12 -6.59
C TYR A 31 7.11 4.90 -7.83
N THR A 32 7.10 4.23 -8.96
CA THR A 32 7.36 4.79 -10.29
C THR A 32 6.22 4.46 -11.24
N LEU A 33 6.08 5.25 -12.31
CA LEU A 33 5.15 4.96 -13.38
C LEU A 33 5.55 3.65 -14.08
N PHE A 34 4.62 2.69 -14.11
CA PHE A 34 4.76 1.49 -14.92
C PHE A 34 4.19 1.74 -16.32
N GLU A 35 2.92 2.13 -16.38
CA GLU A 35 2.20 2.39 -17.64
C GLU A 35 1.08 3.41 -17.41
N GLU A 36 0.80 4.23 -18.41
CA GLU A 36 -0.35 5.12 -18.43
C GLU A 36 -0.98 5.16 -19.83
N LYS A 37 -2.30 5.07 -19.87
CA LYS A 37 -3.11 5.54 -20.98
C LYS A 37 -4.05 6.61 -20.45
N GLU A 38 -3.78 7.87 -20.80
CA GLU A 38 -4.51 9.02 -20.27
C GLU A 38 -6.02 8.87 -20.47
N GLY A 39 -6.79 9.06 -19.39
CA GLY A 39 -8.24 8.87 -19.40
C GLY A 39 -8.72 7.42 -19.45
N CYS A 40 -7.82 6.44 -19.38
CA CYS A 40 -8.14 5.01 -19.31
C CYS A 40 -7.55 4.34 -18.06
N TYR A 41 -6.24 4.40 -17.83
CA TYR A 41 -5.62 3.77 -16.66
C TYR A 41 -4.24 4.34 -16.34
N LEU A 42 -3.83 4.15 -15.08
CA LEU A 42 -2.50 4.40 -14.54
C LEU A 42 -2.06 3.18 -13.74
N GLY A 43 -0.89 2.63 -14.04
CA GLY A 43 -0.22 1.59 -13.24
C GLY A 43 1.05 2.13 -12.59
N LEU A 44 1.22 1.87 -11.29
CA LEU A 44 2.40 2.27 -10.51
C LEU A 44 3.05 1.05 -9.85
N GLN A 45 4.38 1.07 -9.71
CA GLN A 45 5.16 -0.06 -9.20
C GLN A 45 6.32 0.36 -8.29
N THR A 46 6.76 -0.54 -7.41
CA THR A 46 8.00 -0.38 -6.61
C THR A 46 9.12 -1.33 -7.03
N ASN A 47 8.81 -2.58 -7.41
CA ASN A 47 9.80 -3.64 -7.70
C ASN A 47 9.38 -4.49 -8.91
N TYR A 48 9.28 -3.88 -10.09
CA TYR A 48 8.99 -4.52 -11.39
C TYR A 48 7.62 -5.22 -11.54
N ASN A 49 6.79 -5.24 -10.50
CA ASN A 49 5.40 -5.69 -10.58
C ASN A 49 4.48 -4.50 -10.23
N PRO A 50 3.55 -4.11 -11.11
CA PRO A 50 2.59 -3.05 -10.82
C PRO A 50 1.55 -3.53 -9.81
N ASP A 51 1.57 -2.93 -8.63
CA ASP A 51 0.72 -3.31 -7.50
C ASP A 51 -0.35 -2.25 -7.15
N PHE A 52 -0.32 -1.08 -7.79
CA PHE A 52 -1.32 -0.03 -7.62
C PHE A 52 -1.82 0.49 -8.97
N TRP A 53 -3.13 0.50 -9.15
CA TRP A 53 -3.79 0.90 -10.39
C TRP A 53 -4.89 1.93 -10.16
N LEU A 54 -5.02 2.87 -11.11
CA LEU A 54 -6.21 3.68 -11.30
C LEU A 54 -6.87 3.25 -12.62
N HIS A 55 -8.16 2.94 -12.60
CA HIS A 55 -8.93 2.63 -13.81
C HIS A 55 -10.03 3.67 -14.03
N CYS A 56 -10.04 4.25 -15.22
CA CYS A 56 -10.99 5.23 -15.67
C CYS A 56 -11.99 4.58 -16.63
N GLY A 57 -13.27 4.61 -16.25
CA GLY A 57 -14.32 3.85 -16.94
C GLY A 57 -14.63 2.55 -16.19
N GLY A 58 -15.92 2.25 -16.08
CA GLY A 58 -16.42 1.21 -15.17
C GLY A 58 -15.80 -0.17 -15.41
N GLY A 59 -15.22 -0.72 -14.35
CA GLY A 59 -15.13 -2.16 -14.07
C GLY A 59 -14.56 -3.03 -15.19
N GLY A 60 -13.24 -3.12 -15.27
CA GLY A 60 -12.57 -4.14 -16.06
C GLY A 60 -11.09 -4.19 -15.71
N SER A 61 -10.77 -4.78 -14.55
CA SER A 61 -9.45 -5.36 -14.31
C SER A 61 -9.20 -6.38 -15.41
N GLY A 62 -8.22 -6.11 -16.27
CA GLY A 62 -7.92 -6.86 -17.48
C GLY A 62 -7.31 -8.25 -17.27
N ASP A 63 -7.96 -9.10 -16.46
CA ASP A 63 -7.48 -10.44 -16.09
C ASP A 63 -8.53 -11.54 -16.39
N GLY A 64 -9.16 -11.52 -17.57
CA GLY A 64 -10.14 -12.54 -17.96
C GLY A 64 -9.80 -13.14 -19.32
N ASP A 65 -9.58 -14.46 -19.33
CA ASP A 65 -9.55 -15.29 -20.54
C ASP A 65 -10.65 -14.86 -21.51
N GLY A 66 -10.24 -14.63 -22.75
CA GLY A 66 -11.12 -14.14 -23.79
C GLY A 66 -12.07 -15.23 -24.26
N ASP A 67 -13.34 -15.13 -23.87
CA ASP A 67 -14.52 -15.55 -24.66
C ASP A 67 -15.86 -15.24 -23.96
N ASP A 68 -16.09 -14.04 -23.43
CA ASP A 68 -17.48 -13.54 -23.38
C ASP A 68 -17.59 -12.03 -23.25
N MET A 69 -18.42 -11.47 -24.14
CA MET A 69 -19.11 -10.18 -24.08
C MET A 69 -18.27 -8.92 -23.80
N LEU A 70 -18.27 -8.02 -24.78
CA LEU A 70 -17.94 -6.60 -24.57
C LEU A 70 -18.56 -6.11 -23.24
N LEU A 71 -17.73 -5.88 -22.22
CA LEU A 71 -18.17 -5.30 -20.93
C LEU A 71 -18.90 -3.97 -21.15
N VAL A 72 -18.60 -3.32 -22.28
CA VAL A 72 -19.21 -2.10 -22.79
C VAL A 72 -19.89 -2.41 -24.12
N ASP A 73 -21.21 -2.46 -24.12
CA ASP A 73 -22.00 -2.55 -25.36
C ASP A 73 -21.78 -1.25 -26.16
N PRO A 74 -21.21 -1.31 -27.38
CA PRO A 74 -20.87 -0.12 -28.16
C PRO A 74 -22.11 0.58 -28.73
N SER A 75 -23.29 -0.04 -28.62
CA SER A 75 -24.57 0.58 -28.93
C SER A 75 -25.16 1.35 -27.75
N LEU A 76 -24.60 1.22 -26.54
CA LEU A 76 -25.08 1.86 -25.33
C LEU A 76 -24.17 3.01 -24.91
N THR A 77 -24.77 4.01 -24.27
CA THR A 77 -24.03 5.09 -23.62
C THR A 77 -23.26 4.56 -22.39
N ALA A 78 -22.30 5.33 -21.90
CA ALA A 78 -21.50 4.97 -20.73
C ALA A 78 -22.35 4.74 -19.45
N ASP A 79 -23.40 5.54 -19.26
CA ASP A 79 -24.31 5.41 -18.11
C ASP A 79 -25.20 4.17 -18.20
N GLU A 80 -25.62 3.80 -19.41
CA GLU A 80 -26.40 2.59 -19.67
C GLU A 80 -25.56 1.34 -19.45
N ASN A 81 -24.33 1.32 -19.93
CA ASN A 81 -23.38 0.24 -19.65
C ASN A 81 -23.11 0.10 -18.14
N ARG A 82 -22.92 1.22 -17.44
CA ARG A 82 -22.73 1.25 -15.98
C ARG A 82 -23.92 0.65 -15.21
N LYS A 83 -25.14 0.96 -15.64
CA LYS A 83 -26.37 0.44 -15.05
C LYS A 83 -26.58 -1.04 -15.38
N ARG A 84 -26.28 -1.46 -16.61
CA ARG A 84 -26.35 -2.85 -17.09
C ARG A 84 -25.41 -3.77 -16.32
N LEU A 85 -24.19 -3.32 -16.06
CA LEU A 85 -23.20 -4.03 -15.25
C LEU A 85 -23.53 -4.03 -13.74
N GLY A 86 -24.63 -3.42 -13.33
CA GLY A 86 -25.01 -3.34 -11.92
C GLY A 86 -24.06 -2.48 -11.08
N VAL A 87 -23.22 -1.65 -11.72
CA VAL A 87 -22.29 -0.73 -11.05
C VAL A 87 -23.09 0.43 -10.46
N ARG A 88 -23.61 0.22 -9.25
CA ARG A 88 -24.36 1.22 -8.49
C ARG A 88 -23.38 2.21 -7.87
N GLY A 89 -23.24 3.39 -8.46
CA GLY A 89 -22.47 4.48 -7.84
C GLY A 89 -20.96 4.25 -7.90
N ASN A 90 -20.20 5.22 -7.41
CA ASN A 90 -18.78 4.99 -7.10
C ASN A 90 -18.79 3.80 -6.13
N THR A 91 -18.06 2.70 -6.40
CA THR A 91 -17.80 1.69 -5.36
C THR A 91 -17.41 2.47 -4.10
N GLY A 92 -18.01 2.20 -2.93
CA GLY A 92 -17.89 3.05 -1.75
C GLY A 92 -16.43 3.46 -1.47
N ARG A 93 -16.22 4.61 -0.82
CA ARG A 93 -14.89 5.17 -0.53
C ARG A 93 -13.95 4.06 -0.04
N ALA A 94 -12.91 3.78 -0.80
CA ALA A 94 -11.93 2.76 -0.45
C ALA A 94 -11.04 3.26 0.69
N HIS A 95 -10.47 2.34 1.44
CA HIS A 95 -9.39 2.62 2.37
C HIS A 95 -8.16 1.80 1.95
N VAL A 96 -7.06 2.49 1.66
CA VAL A 96 -5.80 1.87 1.21
C VAL A 96 -4.67 2.36 2.10
N ALA A 97 -3.97 1.42 2.73
CA ALA A 97 -2.86 1.71 3.64
C ALA A 97 -1.54 1.23 3.05
N PHE A 98 -0.58 2.14 2.95
CA PHE A 98 0.77 1.87 2.47
C PHE A 98 1.73 1.71 3.65
N ASN A 99 2.46 0.59 3.67
CA ASN A 99 3.54 0.41 4.64
C ASN A 99 4.68 1.37 4.31
N VAL A 100 5.19 2.04 5.34
CA VAL A 100 6.38 2.90 5.24
C VAL A 100 7.46 2.46 6.22
N ALA A 101 8.72 2.78 5.93
CA ALA A 101 9.85 2.24 6.68
C ALA A 101 10.09 2.89 8.05
N SER A 102 9.48 4.06 8.34
CA SER A 102 9.69 4.77 9.60
C SER A 102 8.59 5.80 9.90
N ARG A 103 8.50 6.22 11.17
CA ARG A 103 7.64 7.35 11.60
C ARG A 103 7.92 8.63 10.80
N ARG A 104 9.21 8.94 10.59
CA ARG A 104 9.64 10.09 9.79
C ARG A 104 9.10 10.02 8.35
N MET A 105 9.02 8.84 7.75
CA MET A 105 8.43 8.68 6.42
C MET A 105 6.93 8.94 6.43
N VAL A 106 6.19 8.57 7.49
CA VAL A 106 4.78 8.96 7.64
C VAL A 106 4.65 10.48 7.66
N ASP A 107 5.51 11.20 8.39
CA ASP A 107 5.49 12.66 8.45
C ASP A 107 5.77 13.31 7.09
N VAL A 108 6.78 12.80 6.38
CA VAL A 108 7.17 13.28 5.04
C VAL A 108 6.04 13.02 4.05
N TRP A 109 5.50 11.80 4.07
CA TRP A 109 4.39 11.41 3.22
C TRP A 109 3.17 12.30 3.46
N TYR A 110 2.78 12.53 4.71
CA TYR A 110 1.61 13.35 5.04
C TYR A 110 1.76 14.79 4.56
N ARG A 111 2.91 15.43 4.81
CA ARG A 111 3.18 16.79 4.32
C ARG A 111 3.12 16.87 2.80
N ASN A 112 3.62 15.85 2.11
CA ASN A 112 3.57 15.79 0.66
C ASN A 112 2.12 15.60 0.17
N ALA A 113 1.37 14.70 0.79
CA ALA A 113 -0.02 14.43 0.43
C ALA A 113 -0.94 15.65 0.58
N VAL A 114 -0.78 16.42 1.65
CA VAL A 114 -1.53 17.68 1.84
C VAL A 114 -1.12 18.73 0.80
N LYS A 115 0.18 18.85 0.49
CA LYS A 115 0.66 19.77 -0.57
C LYS A 115 0.11 19.41 -1.95
N SER A 116 -0.17 18.13 -2.19
CA SER A 116 -0.69 17.62 -3.46
C SER A 116 -2.22 17.65 -3.54
N GLY A 117 -2.89 18.34 -2.61
CA GLY A 117 -4.34 18.54 -2.61
C GLY A 117 -5.12 17.48 -1.83
N GLY A 118 -4.45 16.58 -1.11
CA GLY A 118 -5.11 15.65 -0.19
C GLY A 118 -5.74 16.40 0.99
N ILE A 119 -6.97 16.00 1.35
CA ILE A 119 -7.68 16.61 2.48
C ILE A 119 -7.21 15.93 3.78
N PRO A 120 -6.68 16.66 4.78
CA PRO A 120 -6.35 16.10 6.07
C PRO A 120 -7.48 15.28 6.69
N ASN A 121 -7.21 14.02 7.05
CA ASN A 121 -8.19 13.12 7.70
C ASN A 121 -7.63 12.48 8.99
N GLY A 122 -6.41 12.87 9.38
CA GLY A 122 -5.75 12.41 10.59
C GLY A 122 -4.26 12.68 10.53
N GLU A 123 -3.77 13.55 11.40
CA GLU A 123 -2.36 13.94 11.45
C GLU A 123 -1.44 12.75 11.78
N PRO A 124 -0.14 12.82 11.44
CA PRO A 124 0.85 11.84 11.86
C PRO A 124 0.87 11.68 13.39
N GLY A 125 0.78 10.43 13.86
CA GLY A 125 0.72 10.17 15.29
C GLY A 125 0.63 8.69 15.64
N GLU A 126 0.80 8.38 16.93
CA GLU A 126 0.49 7.04 17.42
C GLU A 126 -1.02 6.83 17.48
N ARG A 127 -1.46 5.61 17.16
CA ARG A 127 -2.85 5.14 17.31
C ARG A 127 -2.89 3.99 18.33
N PRO A 128 -2.64 4.26 19.63
CA PRO A 128 -2.63 3.20 20.65
C PRO A 128 -3.98 2.50 20.79
N GLN A 129 -5.08 3.14 20.39
CA GLN A 129 -6.41 2.55 20.33
C GLN A 129 -6.55 1.41 19.30
N TYR A 130 -5.66 1.34 18.30
CA TYR A 130 -5.61 0.22 17.36
C TYR A 130 -4.68 -0.87 17.90
N VAL A 131 -3.41 -0.51 18.06
CA VAL A 131 -2.38 -1.36 18.66
C VAL A 131 -1.16 -0.50 19.00
N LYS A 132 -0.48 -0.80 20.11
CA LYS A 132 0.75 -0.09 20.49
C LYS A 132 1.83 -0.25 19.42
N GLY A 133 2.43 0.86 19.02
CA GLY A 133 3.46 0.90 17.96
C GLY A 133 2.90 1.11 16.55
N TYR A 134 1.60 1.37 16.41
CA TYR A 134 0.96 1.79 15.16
C TYR A 134 1.09 3.31 15.00
N TYR A 135 1.98 3.75 14.11
CA TYR A 135 2.17 5.16 13.79
C TYR A 135 1.68 5.42 12.37
N ALA A 136 0.70 6.30 12.20
CA ALA A 136 0.03 6.49 10.91
C ALA A 136 -0.39 7.93 10.66
N ALA A 137 -0.73 8.23 9.41
CA ALA A 137 -1.39 9.46 8.99
C ALA A 137 -2.40 9.17 7.88
N PHE A 138 -3.44 10.01 7.78
CA PHE A 138 -4.58 9.80 6.89
C PHE A 138 -4.88 11.07 6.09
N VAL A 139 -5.10 10.92 4.79
CA VAL A 139 -5.67 11.96 3.94
C VAL A 139 -6.78 11.39 3.08
N LEU A 140 -7.72 12.23 2.67
CA LEU A 140 -8.66 11.89 1.61
C LEU A 140 -8.06 12.27 0.26
N ASP A 141 -8.18 11.36 -0.71
CA ASP A 141 -7.88 11.66 -2.11
C ASP A 141 -9.01 12.51 -2.76
N PRO A 142 -8.85 12.95 -4.02
CA PRO A 142 -9.85 13.78 -4.71
C PRO A 142 -11.25 13.15 -4.84
N LEU A 143 -11.39 11.82 -4.71
CA LEU A 143 -12.66 11.10 -4.72
C LEU A 143 -13.18 10.76 -3.32
N GLY A 144 -12.42 11.12 -2.29
CA GLY A 144 -12.75 10.88 -0.89
C GLY A 144 -12.33 9.50 -0.39
N ASN A 145 -11.48 8.74 -1.10
CA ASN A 145 -10.91 7.51 -0.56
C ASN A 145 -9.96 7.85 0.60
N ASN A 146 -9.98 7.04 1.66
CA ASN A 146 -9.13 7.24 2.82
C ASN A 146 -7.76 6.59 2.61
N VAL A 147 -6.77 7.40 2.29
CA VAL A 147 -5.39 6.95 2.02
C VAL A 147 -4.58 7.05 3.30
N GLU A 148 -3.86 6.00 3.63
CA GLU A 148 -3.05 5.90 4.84
C GLU A 148 -1.59 5.59 4.51
N ALA A 149 -0.68 6.23 5.25
CA ALA A 149 0.69 5.75 5.42
C ALA A 149 0.87 5.24 6.84
N VAL A 150 1.32 3.99 6.98
CA VAL A 150 1.48 3.32 8.27
C VAL A 150 2.90 2.81 8.45
N TYR A 151 3.47 3.13 9.61
CA TYR A 151 4.62 2.46 10.18
C TYR A 151 4.17 1.65 11.38
N PHE A 152 4.14 0.33 11.23
CA PHE A 152 3.85 -0.57 12.33
C PHE A 152 5.13 -1.22 12.86
N CYS A 153 5.47 -0.92 14.11
CA CYS A 153 6.56 -1.56 14.82
C CYS A 153 6.05 -1.99 16.20
N PRO A 154 5.67 -3.27 16.36
CA PRO A 154 5.25 -3.82 17.65
C PRO A 154 6.25 -3.49 18.77
N TRP A 155 5.75 -3.33 19.99
CA TRP A 155 6.57 -2.97 21.15
C TRP A 155 7.76 -3.93 21.37
N TRP A 156 7.61 -5.22 21.07
CA TRP A 156 8.68 -6.20 21.21
C TRP A 156 9.75 -6.04 20.12
N MET A 157 9.37 -5.67 18.89
CA MET A 157 10.33 -5.30 17.84
C MET A 157 11.07 -4.01 18.19
N GLN A 158 10.38 -3.04 18.80
CA GLN A 158 11.02 -1.84 19.31
C GLN A 158 12.04 -2.16 20.40
N ALA A 159 11.69 -3.05 21.35
CA ALA A 159 12.60 -3.49 22.41
C ALA A 159 13.83 -4.22 21.83
N MET A 160 13.65 -5.09 20.83
CA MET A 160 14.76 -5.76 20.15
C MET A 160 15.68 -4.77 19.41
N LYS A 161 15.11 -3.77 18.74
CA LYS A 161 15.89 -2.70 18.07
C LYS A 161 16.66 -1.82 19.07
N ALA A 162 16.16 -1.66 20.29
CA ALA A 162 16.78 -0.83 21.34
C ALA A 162 17.90 -1.53 22.11
N VAL A 163 18.04 -2.86 22.01
CA VAL A 163 19.09 -3.62 22.68
C VAL A 163 19.83 -4.51 21.68
N PRO A 164 20.83 -3.99 20.93
CA PRO A 164 21.53 -4.70 19.86
C PRO A 164 22.34 -5.95 20.27
N GLY A 165 22.18 -6.46 21.50
CA GLY A 165 23.00 -7.54 22.07
C GLY A 165 22.23 -8.72 22.69
N VAL A 166 20.91 -8.64 22.89
CA VAL A 166 20.16 -9.76 23.54
C VAL A 166 20.14 -11.00 22.64
N LEU A 167 20.05 -10.81 21.32
CA LEU A 167 20.16 -11.89 20.34
C LEU A 167 21.56 -12.50 20.30
N THR A 168 22.61 -11.69 20.38
CA THR A 168 24.01 -12.16 20.39
C THR A 168 24.33 -12.97 21.65
N VAL A 169 23.79 -12.57 22.81
CA VAL A 169 23.99 -13.30 24.07
C VAL A 169 23.20 -14.61 24.08
N LEU A 170 21.93 -14.62 23.63
CA LEU A 170 21.12 -15.85 23.59
C LEU A 170 21.66 -16.89 22.59
N PHE A 171 22.04 -16.48 21.38
CA PHE A 171 22.64 -17.40 20.40
C PHE A 171 24.08 -17.80 20.75
N GLY A 172 24.86 -16.89 21.34
CA GLY A 172 26.22 -17.19 21.81
C GLY A 172 26.25 -18.22 22.95
N VAL A 173 25.32 -18.12 23.91
CA VAL A 173 25.23 -19.08 25.03
C VAL A 173 24.80 -20.47 24.53
N VAL A 174 23.84 -20.55 23.60
CA VAL A 174 23.40 -21.83 23.02
C VAL A 174 24.50 -22.46 22.14
N ALA A 175 25.14 -21.67 21.27
CA ALA A 175 26.25 -22.15 20.44
C ALA A 175 27.45 -22.62 21.29
N GLY A 176 27.75 -21.91 22.40
CA GLY A 176 28.77 -22.31 23.36
C GLY A 176 28.47 -23.64 24.07
N HIS A 177 27.23 -23.86 24.50
CA HIS A 177 26.81 -25.13 25.12
C HIS A 177 26.87 -26.30 24.13
N VAL A 178 26.47 -26.09 22.87
CA VAL A 178 26.54 -27.13 21.82
C VAL A 178 27.99 -27.46 21.46
N ALA A 179 28.85 -26.45 21.28
CA ALA A 179 30.26 -26.67 20.97
C ALA A 179 31.02 -27.36 22.11
N THR A 180 30.73 -27.01 23.36
CA THR A 180 31.34 -27.66 24.54
C THR A 180 30.84 -29.09 24.70
N GLY A 181 29.56 -29.35 24.40
CA GLY A 181 29.01 -30.71 24.38
C GLY A 181 29.68 -31.59 23.32
N TYR A 182 29.88 -31.06 22.11
CA TYR A 182 30.52 -31.78 21.01
C TYR A 182 32.00 -32.09 21.29
N ALA A 183 32.76 -31.12 21.81
CA ALA A 183 34.17 -31.29 22.16
C ALA A 183 34.40 -32.38 23.22
N LYS A 184 33.52 -32.47 24.22
CA LYS A 184 33.55 -33.54 25.23
C LYS A 184 33.18 -34.91 24.64
N SER A 185 32.21 -34.99 23.74
CA SER A 185 31.84 -36.26 23.08
C SER A 185 32.90 -36.75 22.09
N ALA A 186 33.71 -35.85 21.52
CA ALA A 186 34.77 -36.15 20.56
C ALA A 186 36.14 -36.42 21.22
N GLY A 187 36.26 -36.29 22.54
CA GLY A 187 37.48 -36.57 23.30
C GLY A 187 38.60 -35.54 23.10
N TRP A 188 38.26 -34.29 22.76
CA TRP A 188 39.23 -33.21 22.51
C TRP A 188 39.47 -32.32 23.74
N MET A 189 38.89 -32.69 24.88
CA MET A 189 39.02 -32.04 26.19
C MET A 189 39.12 -33.08 27.30
#